data_AF-A0A7W1IT14-F1
#
_entry.id   AF-A0A7W1IT14-F1
#
_cell.length_a   1.000
_cell.length_b   1.000
_cell.length_c   1.000
_cell.angle_alpha   90.00
_cell.angle_beta   90.00
_cell.angle_gamma   90.00
#
_symmetry.space_group_name_H-M   'P 1'
#
loop_
_entity.id
_entity.type
_entity.pdbx_description
1 polymer ?
#
loop_
_entity_poly.entity_id
_entity_poly.type
_entity_poly.pdbx_seq_one_letter_code
_entity_poly.pdbx_strand_id
1 'polypeptide(L)' 'MNVFDWAYLDAEGNELGRSSPFEDCEAAEDWISISWPDLAANGVEDVVLFDHALDRHVYRMGLGGA' A
#
# COMPACT_ATOMS: atom_id res chain seq x y z
N MET A 1 13.22 -11.37 -9.51
CA MET A 1 11.79 -11.01 -9.61
C MET A 1 11.61 -9.87 -8.63
N ASN A 2 11.37 -8.67 -9.15
CA ASN A 2 11.01 -7.55 -8.29
C ASN A 2 9.55 -7.80 -7.91
N VAL A 3 9.25 -7.64 -6.63
CA VAL A 3 7.92 -7.90 -6.11
C VAL A 3 7.54 -6.75 -5.21
N PHE A 4 6.35 -6.22 -5.46
CA PHE A 4 5.82 -5.06 -4.76
C PHE A 4 4.61 -5.48 -3.94
N ASP A 5 4.49 -5.00 -2.71
CA ASP A 5 3.31 -5.24 -1.89
C ASP A 5 2.89 -3.95 -1.18
N TRP A 6 1.60 -3.84 -0.92
CA TRP A 6 1.03 -2.72 -0.17
C TRP A 6 0.82 -3.16 1.26
N ALA A 7 1.53 -2.53 2.20
CA ALA A 7 1.22 -2.61 3.61
C ALA A 7 0.13 -1.60 3.95
N TYR A 8 -0.96 -2.07 4.55
CA TYR A 8 -2.07 -1.24 5.01
C TYR A 8 -1.84 -0.85 6.46
N LEU A 9 -1.95 0.44 6.74
CA LEU A 9 -1.77 1.02 8.05
C LEU A 9 -3.07 1.71 8.48
N ASP A 10 -3.44 1.51 9.74
CA ASP A 10 -4.51 2.25 10.41
C ASP A 10 -4.03 3.64 10.87
N ALA A 11 -4.96 4.47 11.36
CA ALA A 11 -4.73 5.79 11.95
C ALA A 11 -3.63 5.82 13.02
N GLU A 12 -3.47 4.75 13.79
CA GLU A 12 -2.46 4.65 14.84
C GLU A 12 -1.09 4.18 14.29
N GLY A 13 -1.01 3.93 12.99
CA GLY A 13 0.18 3.39 12.31
C GLY A 13 0.34 1.88 12.49
N ASN A 14 -0.72 1.17 12.88
CA ASN A 14 -0.70 -0.28 13.01
C ASN A 14 -0.86 -0.95 11.65
N GLU A 15 -0.02 -1.94 11.33
CA GLU A 15 -0.19 -2.77 10.14
C GLU A 15 -1.45 -3.63 10.29
N LEU A 16 -2.49 -3.27 9.53
CA LEU A 16 -3.73 -4.03 9.43
C LEU A 16 -3.55 -5.29 8.57
N GLY A 17 -2.62 -5.23 7.62
CA GLY A 17 -2.28 -6.34 6.75
C GLY A 17 -1.50 -5.90 5.52
N ARG A 18 -1.35 -6.83 4.56
CA ARG A 18 -0.66 -6.57 3.30
C ARG A 18 -1.46 -7.09 2.10
N SER A 19 -1.24 -6.48 0.94
CA SER A 19 -1.81 -6.92 -0.32
C SER A 19 -1.06 -8.13 -0.88
N SER A 20 -1.60 -8.67 -1.99
CA SER A 20 -0.88 -9.70 -2.74
C SER A 20 0.35 -9.09 -3.42
N PRO A 21 1.43 -9.87 -3.58
CA PRO A 21 2.61 -9.43 -4.32
C PRO A 21 2.28 -9.12 -5.78
N PHE A 22 2.71 -7.95 -6.25
CA PHE A 22 2.62 -7.48 -7.63
C PHE A 22 3.98 -7.60 -8.32
N GLU A 23 3.94 -7.87 -9.62
CA GLU A 23 5.14 -7.96 -10.48
C GLU A 23 5.78 -6.60 -10.76
N ASP A 24 4.99 -5.53 -10.79
CA ASP A 24 5.42 -4.19 -11.14
C ASP A 24 4.72 -3.11 -10.30
N CYS A 25 5.40 -1.97 -10.12
CA CYS A 25 4.89 -0.80 -9.42
C CYS A 25 3.60 -0.27 -10.06
N GLU A 26 3.53 -0.22 -11.40
CA GLU A 26 2.37 0.27 -12.13
C GLU A 26 1.12 -0.59 -11.86
N ALA A 27 1.28 -1.92 -11.80
CA ALA A 27 0.18 -2.83 -11.46
C ALA A 27 -0.28 -2.66 -10.01
N ALA A 28 0.66 -2.43 -9.09
CA ALA A 28 0.36 -2.13 -7.71
C ALA A 28 -0.39 -0.79 -7.56
N GLU A 29 0.03 0.24 -8.31
CA GLU A 29 -0.58 1.58 -8.33
C GLU A 29 -1.98 1.59 -8.94
N ASP A 30 -2.20 0.86 -10.04
CA ASP A 30 -3.53 0.72 -10.64
C ASP A 30 -4.49 0.01 -9.66
N TRP A 31 -4.02 -1.08 -9.04
CA TRP A 31 -4.79 -1.81 -8.05
C TRP A 31 -5.14 -0.96 -6.83
N ILE A 32 -4.16 -0.22 -6.26
CA ILE A 32 -4.44 0.61 -5.08
C ILE A 32 -5.43 1.71 -5.43
N SER A 33 -5.36 2.32 -6.61
CA SER A 33 -6.32 3.36 -7.02
C SER A 33 -7.76 2.83 -7.10
N ILE A 34 -7.94 1.55 -7.43
CA ILE A 34 -9.27 0.91 -7.52
C ILE A 34 -9.73 0.44 -6.14
N SER A 35 -8.84 -0.15 -5.34
CA SER A 35 -9.14 -0.70 -4.02
C SER A 35 -9.12 0.34 -2.89
N TRP A 36 -8.57 1.54 -3.12
CA TRP A 36 -8.48 2.65 -2.16
C TRP A 36 -9.78 2.94 -1.40
N PRO A 37 -10.93 3.16 -2.05
CA PRO A 37 -12.18 3.47 -1.34
C PRO A 37 -12.66 2.31 -0.46
N ASP A 38 -12.39 1.06 -0.84
CA ASP A 38 -12.74 -0.11 -0.03
C ASP A 38 -11.81 -0.25 1.19
N LEU A 39 -10.49 -0.05 0.99
CA LEU A 39 -9.51 -0.03 2.06
C LEU A 39 -9.82 1.07 3.09
N ALA A 40 -10.13 2.28 2.62
CA ALA A 40 -10.56 3.38 3.48
C ALA A 40 -11.84 3.04 4.27
N ALA A 41 -12.81 2.38 3.64
CA ALA A 41 -14.01 1.90 4.33
C ALA A 41 -13.73 0.81 5.37
N ASN A 42 -12.65 0.04 5.19
CA ASN A 42 -12.16 -0.95 6.16
C ASN A 42 -11.31 -0.34 7.29
N GLY A 43 -11.10 0.98 7.30
CA GLY A 43 -10.32 1.68 8.32
C GLY A 43 -8.83 1.79 8.01
N VAL A 44 -8.42 1.55 6.76
CA VAL A 44 -7.07 1.84 6.30
C VAL A 44 -6.93 3.34 6.06
N GLU A 45 -6.01 3.99 6.76
CA GLU A 45 -5.74 5.44 6.60
C GLU A 45 -4.49 5.72 5.79
N ASP A 46 -3.54 4.79 5.83
CA ASP A 46 -2.24 4.87 5.19
C ASP A 46 -1.96 3.57 4.44
N VAL A 47 -1.33 3.68 3.27
CA VAL A 47 -0.75 2.53 2.59
C VAL A 47 0.67 2.81 2.16
N VAL A 48 1.49 1.76 2.26
CA VAL A 48 2.92 1.84 1.96
C VAL A 48 3.25 0.77 0.94
N LEU A 49 3.82 1.18 -0.19
CA LEU A 49 4.38 0.28 -1.19
C LEU A 49 5.78 -0.14 -0.73
N PHE A 50 5.94 -1.43 -0.50
CA PHE A 50 7.23 -2.06 -0.32
C PHE A 50 7.78 -2.56 -1.66
N ASP A 51 9.07 -2.34 -1.88
CA ASP A 51 9.82 -2.99 -2.95
C ASP A 51 10.79 -3.98 -2.32
N HIS A 52 10.52 -5.26 -2.54
CA HIS A 52 11.36 -6.34 -2.06
C HIS A 52 12.67 -6.48 -2.84
N ALA A 53 12.77 -5.88 -4.02
CA ALA A 53 14.00 -5.92 -4.81
C ALA A 53 15.12 -5.10 -4.15
N LEU A 54 14.76 -3.95 -3.58
CA LEU A 54 15.66 -3.01 -2.92
C LEU A 54 15.47 -2.98 -1.40
N ASP A 55 14.59 -3.85 -0.87
CA ASP A 55 14.24 -4.00 0.54
C ASP A 55 13.90 -2.64 1.20
N ARG A 56 13.02 -1.86 0.54
CA ARG A 56 12.68 -0.51 1.00
C ARG A 56 11.23 -0.12 0.73
N HIS A 57 10.72 0.81 1.53
CA HIS A 57 9.49 1.53 1.20
C HIS A 57 9.75 2.47 0.03
N VAL A 58 9.00 2.31 -1.05
CA VAL A 58 9.13 3.15 -2.25
C VAL A 58 8.11 4.28 -2.23
N TYR A 59 6.93 3.99 -1.71
CA TYR A 59 5.80 4.90 -1.79
C TYR A 59 4.98 4.83 -0.52
N ARG A 60 4.49 5.98 -0.03
CA ARG A 60 3.49 6.03 1.04
C ARG A 60 2.39 6.99 0.60
N MET A 61 1.16 6.51 0.56
CA MET A 61 -0.02 7.32 0.35
C MET A 61 -0.88 7.25 1.60
N GLY A 62 -1.04 8.36 2.28
CA GLY A 62 -2.00 8.49 3.38
C GLY A 62 -3.08 9.47 3.00
N LEU A 63 -4.29 9.30 3.55
CA LEU A 63 -5.31 10.35 3.55
C LEU A 63 -4.85 11.63 4.27
N GLY A 64 -3.69 11.60 4.93
CA GLY A 64 -2.99 12.74 5.52
C GLY A 64 -2.46 13.74 4.49
N GLY A 65 -3.37 14.37 3.75
CA GLY A 65 -3.14 15.60 3.02
C GLY A 65 -3.73 16.79 3.77
N ALA A 66 -2.94 17.35 4.69
CA ALA A 66 -2.99 18.70 5.28
C ALA A 66 -4.30 19.21 5.95
#